data_AF-A0A3D4PAX2-F1
#
_entry.id   AF-A0A3D4PAX2-F1
#
_cell.length_a   1.000
_cell.length_b   1.000
_cell.length_c   1.000
_cell.angle_alpha   90.00
_cell.angle_beta   90.00
_cell.angle_gamma   90.00
#
_symmetry.space_group_name_H-M   'P 1'
#
loop_
_entity.id
_entity.type
_entity.pdbx_description
1 polymer ?
#
loop_
_entity_poly.entity_id
_entity_poly.type
_entity_poly.pdbx_seq_one_letter_code
_entity_poly.pdbx_strand_id
1 'polypeptide(L)' 'MRITPIRVVNFDGEMLGVIETSEAQTIATENGLDLVEVAPNERPPVCRIMDYG' A
#
# COMPACT_ATOMS: atom_id res chain seq x y z
N MET A 1 -12.72 8.54 0.18
CA MET A 1 -12.05 7.40 -0.49
C MET A 1 -12.40 6.12 0.26
N ARG A 2 -12.93 5.11 -0.43
CA ARG A 2 -12.97 3.73 0.05
C ARG A 2 -12.86 2.84 -1.18
N ILE A 3 -11.64 2.64 -1.67
CA ILE A 3 -11.36 1.50 -2.54
C ILE A 3 -10.59 0.53 -1.66
N THR A 4 -11.34 -0.34 -1.00
CA THR A 4 -10.81 -1.58 -0.45
C THR A 4 -11.47 -2.72 -1.21
N PRO A 5 -10.73 -3.80 -1.48
CA PRO A 5 -9.38 -4.09 -1.01
C PRO A 5 -8.28 -3.54 -1.98
N ILE A 6 -7.05 -3.30 -1.50
CA ILE A 6 -5.90 -2.82 -2.30
C ILE A 6 -4.77 -3.84 -2.33
N ARG A 7 -4.02 -3.90 -3.43
CA ARG A 7 -2.81 -4.74 -3.52
C ARG A 7 -1.60 -3.96 -3.03
N VAL A 8 -0.86 -4.51 -2.06
CA VAL A 8 0.24 -3.81 -1.39
C VAL A 8 1.57 -4.51 -1.65
N VAL A 9 2.58 -3.71 -1.97
CA VAL A 9 3.98 -4.12 -2.08
C VAL A 9 4.77 -3.44 -0.96
N ASN A 10 5.55 -4.19 -0.20
CA ASN A 10 6.39 -3.63 0.86
C ASN A 10 7.61 -2.89 0.27
N PHE A 11 8.42 -2.30 1.15
CA PHE A 11 9.65 -1.59 0.76
C PHE A 11 10.77 -2.53 0.28
N ASP A 12 10.77 -3.80 0.69
CA ASP A 12 11.70 -4.84 0.22
C ASP A 12 11.34 -5.39 -1.18
N GLY A 13 10.20 -4.99 -1.74
CA GLY A 13 9.69 -5.48 -3.02
C GLY A 13 8.88 -6.78 -2.93
N GLU A 14 8.63 -7.29 -1.73
CA GLU A 14 7.74 -8.40 -1.48
C GLU A 14 6.26 -7.97 -1.56
N MET A 15 5.44 -8.84 -2.13
CA MET A 15 4.00 -8.60 -2.23
C MET A 15 3.31 -9.07 -0.96
N LEU A 16 2.80 -8.13 -0.16
CA LEU A 16 1.99 -8.42 1.03
C LEU A 16 0.61 -9.00 0.68
N GLY A 17 0.21 -8.89 -0.59
CA GLY A 17 -1.05 -9.41 -1.10
C GLY A 17 -2.11 -8.33 -1.17
N VAL A 18 -3.38 -8.74 -1.10
CA VAL A 18 -4.51 -7.81 -1.13
C VAL A 18 -5.06 -7.65 0.28
N ILE A 19 -4.91 -6.44 0.84
CA ILE A 19 -5.29 -6.10 2.21
C ILE A 19 -6.17 -4.83 2.24
N GLU A 20 -6.73 -4.51 3.40
CA GLU A 20 -7.47 -3.26 3.59
C GLU A 20 -6.51 -2.06 3.60
N THR A 21 -6.97 -0.91 3.08
CA THR A 21 -6.17 0.32 3.05
C THR A 21 -5.71 0.73 4.44
N SER A 22 -6.56 0.56 5.46
CA SER A 22 -6.21 0.87 6.85
C SER A 22 -5.05 0.02 7.36
N GLU A 23 -5.02 -1.26 7.02
CA GLU A 23 -3.94 -2.17 7.42
C GLU A 23 -2.63 -1.77 6.74
N ALA A 24 -2.68 -1.50 5.43
CA ALA A 24 -1.52 -1.01 4.68
C ALA A 24 -0.95 0.29 5.25
N GLN A 25 -1.83 1.20 5.69
CA GLN A 25 -1.46 2.48 6.26
C GLN A 25 -0.86 2.34 7.67
N THR A 26 -1.37 1.40 8.47
CA THR A 26 -0.73 1.01 9.75
C THR A 26 0.68 0.48 9.51
N ILE A 27 0.86 -0.47 8.59
CA ILE A 27 2.18 -1.05 8.28
C ILE A 27 3.15 0.04 7.84
N ALA A 28 2.73 0.95 6.95
CA ALA A 28 3.55 2.07 6.53
C ALA A 28 3.96 2.95 7.72
N THR A 29 3.00 3.34 8.55
CA THR A 29 3.23 4.19 9.75
C THR A 29 4.16 3.52 10.77
N GLU A 30 3.99 2.22 11.02
CA GLU A 30 4.84 1.45 11.95
C GLU A 30 6.30 1.38 11.48
N ASN A 31 6.52 1.42 10.16
CA ASN A 31 7.86 1.46 9.57
C ASN A 31 8.39 2.88 9.33
N GLY A 32 7.60 3.93 9.66
CA GLY A 32 7.95 5.32 9.38
C GLY A 32 8.04 5.64 7.88
N LEU A 33 7.27 4.93 7.06
CA LEU A 33 7.18 5.07 5.60
C LEU A 33 5.79 5.54 5.18
N ASP A 34 5.63 5.85 3.90
CA ASP A 34 4.36 6.26 3.32
C ASP A 34 3.72 5.16 2.47
N LEU A 35 2.39 5.13 2.46
CA LEU A 35 1.63 4.30 1.53
C LEU A 35 1.35 5.11 0.27
N VAL A 36 2.05 4.80 -0.82
CA VAL A 36 1.92 5.50 -2.10
C VAL A 36 1.16 4.65 -3.10
N GLU A 37 0.13 5.23 -3.71
CA GLU A 37 -0.61 4.58 -4.79
C GLU A 37 0.17 4.69 -6.11
N VAL A 38 0.65 3.56 -6.63
CA VAL A 38 1.50 3.50 -7.83
C VAL A 38 0.71 3.12 -9.09
N ALA A 39 -0.40 2.41 -8.94
CA ALA A 39 -1.28 2.04 -10.06
C ALA A 39 -2.77 2.17 -9.65
N PRO A 40 -3.35 3.38 -9.76
CA PRO A 40 -4.74 3.64 -9.36
C PRO A 40 -5.79 3.00 -10.28
N ASN A 41 -5.40 2.67 -11.52
CA ASN A 41 -6.31 2.12 -12.53
C ASN A 41 -6.49 0.59 -12.42
N GLU A 42 -5.66 -0.08 -11.63
CA GLU A 42 -5.75 -1.53 -11.41
C GLU A 42 -6.95 -1.88 -10.53
N ARG A 43 -7.47 -3.11 -10.66
CA ARG A 43 -8.55 -3.63 -9.82
C ARG A 43 -8.13 -4.96 -9.21
N PRO A 44 -7.68 -4.99 -7.94
CA PRO A 44 -7.56 -3.87 -6.99
C PRO A 44 -6.40 -2.90 -7.31
N PRO A 45 -6.47 -1.61 -6.90
CA PRO A 45 -5.37 -0.66 -7.07
C PRO A 45 -4.09 -1.17 -6.42
N VAL A 46 -2.94 -0.79 -6.99
CA VAL A 46 -1.63 -1.17 -6.44
C VAL A 46 -1.04 -0.01 -5.65
N CYS A 47 -0.79 -0.26 -4.38
CA CYS A 47 -0.06 0.64 -3.49
C CYS A 47 1.29 0.03 -3.12
N ARG A 48 2.28 0.88 -2.88
CA ARG A 48 3.63 0.52 -2.44
C ARG A 48 3.95 1.27 -1.16
N ILE A 49 4.54 0.57 -0.19
CA ILE A 49 5.06 1.18 1.03
C ILE A 49 6.49 1.64 0.72
N MET A 50 6.73 2.95 0.76
CA MET A 50 8.03 3.55 0.51
C MET A 50 8.10 4.93 1.15
N ASP A 51 9.31 5.43 1.40
CA ASP A 51 9.52 6.81 1.87
C ASP A 51 9.21 7.79 0.73
N TYR A 52 8.19 8.62 0.89
CA TYR A 52 7.80 9.66 -0.08
C TYR A 52 8.09 11.04 0.50
N GLY A 53 9.38 11.32 0.74
CA GLY A 53 9.91 12.63 1.10
C GLY A 53 9.91 13.66 -0.04
#